data_AF-A0A849DW52-F1
#
_entry.id   AF-A0A849DW52-F1
#
_cell.length_a   1.000
_cell.length_b   1.000
_cell.length_c   1.000
_cell.angle_alpha   90.00
_cell.angle_beta   90.00
_cell.angle_gamma   90.00
#
_symmetry.space_group_name_H-M   'P 1'
#
loop_
_entity.id
_entity.type
_entity.pdbx_description
1 polymer ?
#
loop_
_entity_poly.entity_id
_entity_poly.type
_entity_poly.pdbx_seq_one_letter_code
_entity_poly.pdbx_strand_id
1 'polypeptide(L)'
;MELTPKSLKKKSTRRREKVPLVLKNWRNPFQMTILVIALVSFLGTTGVDRLKERRIYKVQVNRAGELRVELDALNQQALQTSGDLQVQFGDVILKQKSEQERTLVKRLDELNRKLELTFAEFNDCYAAMTYRYRSKQGVQEWFSAVTRQYIESALEGKNHERARLAYNASHLKYLLEDVRPLVIGEGRLEILGGNDVYKIVVWPLLSDGPRLVQADPVGSSYELPYAIPVIEKGSYLIWVTRADGGFAPYPIYMEPGETNQVSLVVPPRIPEGMVFVPGGLFYCGGEASSRYRLHQRDVPGFFIKRYEVTVGEYLEFWLELDDPQLRQACMSRIRYDEGAGEAHDAWGADGTLLDPRLSPELPVVGITAEAAGMFCAWKSRQAGESIRLPTDFEWEKAARGVDGRAYPWGSDFEPEANLALTMDNPKGKERYPLWAPPGRFLRDISVYNVNDTGGNVREYAVTADGVVQLRGGSASTPASFMRCSHLSGTPAIPSDVGFRYVQELAE
;
A
#
# COMPACT_ATOMS: atom_id res chain seq x y z
N MET A 1 10.22 73.61 36.76
CA MET A 1 10.78 72.94 37.95
C MET A 1 11.63 71.79 37.44
N GLU A 2 12.90 71.97 37.04
CA GLU A 2 14.00 72.53 37.87
C GLU A 2 14.05 71.73 39.18
N LEU A 3 15.02 70.85 39.45
CA LEU A 3 16.46 71.12 39.58
C LEU A 3 17.26 69.80 39.65
N THR A 4 18.39 69.72 38.93
CA THR A 4 19.62 69.01 39.36
C THR A 4 20.36 69.90 40.40
N PRO A 5 21.62 69.72 40.88
CA PRO A 5 22.64 68.66 40.74
C PRO A 5 23.44 68.36 42.05
N LYS A 6 24.44 67.47 41.98
CA LYS A 6 25.79 67.53 42.63
C LYS A 6 26.65 66.48 41.91
N SER A 7 27.61 66.76 41.00
CA SER A 7 28.92 67.45 41.11
C SER A 7 29.80 66.81 42.21
N LEU A 8 31.08 66.42 42.07
CA LEU A 8 32.24 66.74 41.19
C LEU A 8 33.42 65.84 41.72
N LYS A 9 34.33 65.17 40.98
CA LYS A 9 35.55 65.64 40.28
C LYS A 9 36.36 64.39 39.84
N LYS A 10 36.71 64.20 38.54
CA LYS A 10 37.99 64.49 37.82
C LYS A 10 39.23 63.61 38.13
N LYS A 11 39.71 62.89 37.10
CA LYS A 11 41.07 62.96 36.46
C LYS A 11 41.10 62.11 35.16
N SER A 12 41.16 62.73 33.97
CA SER A 12 42.27 62.73 32.98
C SER A 12 42.81 61.34 32.60
N THR A 13 42.74 60.87 31.35
CA THR A 13 43.56 61.35 30.21
C THR A 13 42.94 60.99 28.85
N ARG A 14 43.04 61.90 27.87
CA ARG A 14 42.65 61.74 26.45
C ARG A 14 43.85 61.24 25.65
N ARG A 15 43.69 60.19 24.84
CA ARG A 15 44.50 59.95 23.61
C ARG A 15 43.63 60.29 22.40
N ARG A 16 43.95 61.40 21.73
CA ARG A 16 43.49 61.73 20.37
C ARG A 16 44.52 61.14 19.41
N GLU A 17 44.16 60.11 18.67
CA GLU A 17 44.95 59.71 17.49
C GLU A 17 44.71 60.72 16.38
N LYS A 18 45.83 61.27 15.90
CA LYS A 18 45.93 62.30 14.88
C LYS A 18 45.73 61.64 13.52
N VAL A 19 44.83 62.20 12.72
CA VAL A 19 44.85 62.09 11.26
C VAL A 19 46.20 62.65 10.77
N PRO A 20 47.04 61.89 10.04
CA PRO A 20 48.16 62.48 9.32
C PRO A 20 47.63 63.00 7.98
N LEU A 21 47.53 64.32 7.92
CA LEU A 21 47.43 65.07 6.68
C LEU A 21 48.72 64.86 5.89
N VAL A 22 48.71 63.98 4.87
CA VAL A 22 49.77 63.91 3.85
C VAL A 22 49.14 64.08 2.47
N LEU A 23 48.56 65.26 2.26
CA LEU A 23 48.38 65.86 0.93
C LEU A 23 49.48 66.91 0.77
N LYS A 24 50.70 66.46 0.48
CA LYS A 24 51.77 67.32 -0.06
C LYS A 24 52.75 66.44 -0.83
N ASN A 25 53.05 66.87 -2.04
CA ASN A 25 53.89 66.24 -3.07
C ASN A 25 53.22 65.19 -3.95
N TRP A 26 52.21 65.59 -4.71
CA TRP A 26 51.90 64.97 -6.00
C TRP A 26 52.34 65.92 -7.11
N ARG A 27 53.62 65.83 -7.48
CA ARG A 27 54.22 66.52 -8.64
C ARG A 27 54.83 65.52 -9.62
N ASN A 28 54.26 64.32 -9.71
CA ASN A 28 54.66 63.35 -10.72
C ASN A 28 53.45 62.99 -11.62
N PRO A 29 53.37 63.51 -12.85
CA PRO A 29 52.26 63.22 -13.78
C PRO A 29 52.12 61.72 -14.08
N PHE A 30 53.18 60.92 -13.91
CA PHE A 30 53.12 59.46 -14.06
C PHE A 30 52.29 58.76 -12.97
N GLN A 31 52.31 59.22 -11.71
CA GLN A 31 51.57 58.56 -10.62
C GLN A 31 50.06 58.86 -10.66
N MET A 32 49.66 60.07 -11.07
CA MET A 32 48.25 60.37 -11.37
C MET A 32 47.74 59.54 -12.54
N THR A 33 48.56 59.38 -13.58
CA THR A 33 48.19 58.59 -14.76
C THR A 33 48.04 57.11 -14.41
N ILE A 34 48.93 56.53 -13.59
CA ILE A 34 48.81 55.15 -13.11
C ILE A 34 47.58 54.97 -12.21
N LEU A 35 47.26 55.92 -11.32
CA LEU A 35 46.09 55.80 -10.45
C LEU A 35 44.77 55.95 -11.24
N VAL A 36 44.73 56.86 -12.22
CA VAL A 36 43.57 57.01 -13.13
C VAL A 36 43.46 55.79 -14.05
N ILE A 37 44.56 55.24 -14.58
CA ILE A 37 44.55 53.98 -15.34
C ILE A 37 44.10 52.84 -14.44
N ALA A 38 44.55 52.76 -13.19
CA ALA A 38 44.13 51.72 -12.25
C ALA A 38 42.66 51.86 -11.85
N LEU A 39 42.15 53.08 -11.64
CA LEU A 39 40.74 53.34 -11.33
C LEU A 39 39.85 53.10 -12.57
N VAL A 40 40.28 53.51 -13.77
CA VAL A 40 39.57 53.28 -15.03
C VAL A 40 39.64 51.80 -15.44
N SER A 41 40.74 51.12 -15.15
CA SER A 41 40.87 49.67 -15.35
C SER A 41 40.05 48.92 -14.31
N PHE A 42 39.99 49.35 -13.05
CA PHE A 42 39.19 48.73 -11.99
C PHE A 42 37.68 49.00 -12.16
N LEU A 43 37.28 50.22 -12.54
CA LEU A 43 35.90 50.58 -12.88
C LEU A 43 35.48 49.97 -14.24
N GLY A 44 36.41 49.86 -15.18
CA GLY A 44 36.22 49.22 -16.48
C GLY A 44 36.09 47.71 -16.36
N THR A 45 36.93 47.03 -15.56
CA THR A 45 36.81 45.58 -15.30
C THR A 45 35.57 45.26 -14.50
N THR A 46 35.28 46.01 -13.41
CA THR A 46 34.05 45.80 -12.63
C THR A 46 32.78 46.13 -13.42
N GLY A 47 32.81 47.09 -14.36
CA GLY A 47 31.72 47.39 -15.28
C GLY A 47 31.51 46.31 -16.35
N VAL A 48 32.58 45.84 -16.97
CA VAL A 48 32.56 44.75 -17.96
C VAL A 48 32.13 43.43 -17.31
N ASP A 49 32.59 43.13 -16.10
CA ASP A 49 32.19 41.94 -15.36
C ASP A 49 30.72 42.02 -14.94
N ARG A 50 30.23 43.20 -14.50
CA ARG A 50 28.78 43.40 -14.26
C ARG A 50 27.93 43.23 -15.51
N LEU A 51 28.41 43.67 -16.68
CA LEU A 51 27.71 43.50 -17.96
C LEU A 51 27.67 42.03 -18.38
N LYS A 52 28.78 41.29 -18.22
CA LYS A 52 28.86 39.85 -18.46
C LYS A 52 27.90 39.08 -17.56
N GLU A 53 27.92 39.35 -16.25
CA GLU A 53 27.00 38.72 -15.29
C GLU A 53 25.53 39.00 -15.63
N ARG A 54 25.20 40.25 -15.99
CA ARG A 54 23.83 40.62 -16.39
C ARG A 54 23.39 39.90 -17.67
N ARG A 55 24.32 39.68 -18.60
CA ARG A 55 24.06 38.94 -19.83
C ARG A 55 23.79 37.47 -19.53
N ILE A 56 24.61 36.82 -18.71
CA ILE A 56 24.40 35.44 -18.24
C ILE A 56 23.05 35.33 -17.56
N TYR A 57 22.74 36.20 -16.60
CA TYR A 57 21.44 36.22 -15.91
C TYR A 57 20.26 36.28 -16.88
N LYS A 58 20.28 37.20 -17.86
CA LYS A 58 19.19 37.32 -18.85
C LYS A 58 19.03 36.06 -19.68
N VAL A 59 20.14 35.47 -20.15
CA VAL A 59 20.12 34.23 -20.93
C VAL A 59 19.51 33.09 -20.10
N GLN A 60 19.97 32.92 -18.87
CA GLN A 60 19.51 31.82 -18.01
C GLN A 60 18.05 31.99 -17.58
N VAL A 61 17.58 33.20 -17.26
CA VAL A 61 16.16 33.43 -16.92
C VAL A 61 15.25 33.23 -18.12
N ASN A 62 15.64 33.69 -19.30
CA ASN A 62 14.84 33.47 -20.51
C ASN A 62 14.74 31.99 -20.85
N ARG A 63 15.87 31.26 -20.81
CA ARG A 63 15.89 29.81 -21.05
C ARG A 63 15.07 29.05 -20.01
N ALA A 64 15.19 29.39 -18.73
CA ALA A 64 14.37 28.80 -17.68
C ALA A 64 12.86 29.08 -17.90
N GLY A 65 12.51 30.26 -18.42
CA GLY A 65 11.14 30.59 -18.78
C GLY A 65 10.57 29.72 -19.90
N GLU A 66 11.36 29.45 -20.94
CA GLU A 66 11.01 28.52 -22.02
C GLU A 66 10.84 27.09 -21.51
N LEU A 67 11.81 26.61 -20.72
CA LEU A 67 11.80 25.27 -20.13
C LEU A 67 10.60 25.06 -19.20
N ARG A 68 10.19 26.09 -18.46
CA ARG A 68 8.96 26.02 -17.64
C ARG A 68 7.73 25.70 -18.50
N VAL A 69 7.55 26.41 -19.61
CA VAL A 69 6.40 26.19 -20.51
C VAL A 69 6.45 24.78 -21.11
N GLU A 70 7.64 24.29 -21.44
CA GLU A 70 7.84 22.92 -21.91
C GLU A 70 7.50 21.88 -20.83
N LEU A 71 7.95 22.09 -19.59
CA LEU A 71 7.61 21.24 -18.43
C LEU A 71 6.10 21.16 -18.22
N ASP A 72 5.40 22.29 -18.25
CA ASP A 72 3.94 22.35 -18.08
C ASP A 72 3.24 21.53 -19.19
N ALA A 73 3.66 21.68 -20.45
CA ALA A 73 3.08 20.95 -21.59
C ALA A 73 3.36 19.45 -21.54
N LEU A 74 4.58 19.04 -21.14
CA LEU A 74 4.93 17.64 -20.97
C LEU A 74 4.17 17.00 -19.81
N ASN A 75 4.00 17.72 -18.69
CA ASN A 75 3.25 17.25 -17.53
C ASN A 75 1.78 16.99 -17.87
N GLN A 76 1.14 17.90 -18.60
CA GLN A 76 -0.24 17.70 -19.07
C GLN A 76 -0.38 16.45 -19.93
N GLN A 77 0.55 16.22 -20.86
CA GLN A 77 0.55 15.00 -21.68
C GLN A 77 0.78 13.73 -20.85
N ALA A 78 1.65 13.79 -19.84
CA ALA A 78 1.93 12.67 -18.97
C ALA A 78 0.72 12.33 -18.09
N LEU A 79 0.07 13.33 -17.49
CA LEU A 79 -1.17 13.16 -16.71
C LEU A 79 -2.30 12.61 -17.57
N GLN A 80 -2.48 13.13 -18.79
CA GLN A 80 -3.48 12.59 -19.72
C GLN A 80 -3.18 11.13 -20.08
N THR A 81 -1.94 10.81 -20.45
CA THR A 81 -1.54 9.44 -20.81
C THR A 81 -1.70 8.48 -19.61
N SER A 82 -1.41 8.95 -18.39
CA SER A 82 -1.65 8.22 -17.15
C SER A 82 -3.15 7.97 -16.91
N GLY A 83 -4.00 8.98 -17.13
CA GLY A 83 -5.46 8.84 -17.05
C GLY A 83 -6.02 7.87 -18.09
N ASP A 84 -5.58 7.97 -19.34
CA ASP A 84 -5.95 7.03 -20.41
C ASP A 84 -5.53 5.60 -20.05
N LEU A 85 -4.34 5.44 -19.47
CA LEU A 85 -3.86 4.15 -18.97
C LEU A 85 -4.76 3.63 -17.85
N GLN A 86 -5.15 4.47 -16.88
CA GLN A 86 -6.08 4.06 -15.82
C GLN A 86 -7.45 3.64 -16.38
N VAL A 87 -7.97 4.32 -17.39
CA VAL A 87 -9.25 3.94 -18.05
C VAL A 87 -9.13 2.58 -18.75
N GLN A 88 -7.98 2.26 -19.35
CA GLN A 88 -7.73 0.94 -19.94
C GLN A 88 -7.71 -0.17 -18.89
N PHE A 89 -7.36 0.16 -17.65
CA PHE A 89 -7.41 -0.75 -16.51
C PHE A 89 -8.84 -0.77 -15.98
N GLY A 90 -9.76 -1.37 -16.76
CA GLY A 90 -11.16 -1.56 -16.34
C GLY A 90 -11.31 -2.49 -15.13
N ASP A 91 -12.55 -2.91 -14.82
CA ASP A 91 -12.86 -3.69 -13.61
C ASP A 91 -12.10 -5.02 -13.50
N VAL A 92 -11.59 -5.58 -14.60
CA VAL A 92 -10.84 -6.84 -14.59
C VAL A 92 -9.46 -6.63 -15.19
N ILE A 93 -8.43 -6.74 -14.34
CA ILE A 93 -7.05 -6.47 -14.70
C ILE A 93 -6.31 -7.79 -14.97
N LEU A 94 -6.14 -8.12 -16.25
CA LEU A 94 -5.54 -9.38 -16.72
C LEU A 94 -4.01 -9.44 -16.55
N LYS A 95 -3.49 -10.67 -16.42
CA LYS A 95 -2.06 -10.96 -16.29
C LYS A 95 -1.23 -10.42 -17.46
N GLN A 96 -1.72 -10.57 -18.69
CA GLN A 96 -1.05 -10.04 -19.87
C GLN A 96 -1.58 -8.67 -20.24
N LYS A 97 -0.67 -7.73 -20.53
CA LYS A 97 -1.02 -6.38 -20.99
C LYS A 97 -1.50 -6.41 -22.44
N SER A 98 -2.56 -5.65 -22.73
CA SER A 98 -3.06 -5.40 -24.09
C SER A 98 -2.04 -4.60 -24.92
N GLU A 99 -2.19 -4.59 -26.24
CA GLU A 99 -1.33 -3.80 -27.11
C GLU A 99 -1.47 -2.28 -26.87
N GLN A 100 -2.70 -1.83 -26.62
CA GLN A 100 -2.98 -0.43 -26.27
C GLN A 100 -2.33 -0.04 -24.94
N GLU A 101 -2.42 -0.89 -23.92
CA GLU A 101 -1.74 -0.67 -22.63
C GLU A 101 -0.22 -0.58 -22.81
N ARG A 102 0.39 -1.49 -23.58
CA ARG A 102 1.83 -1.46 -23.86
C ARG A 102 2.25 -0.15 -24.54
N THR A 103 1.40 0.36 -25.44
CA THR A 103 1.65 1.61 -26.16
C THR A 103 1.58 2.81 -25.24
N LEU A 104 0.56 2.89 -24.38
CA LEU A 104 0.40 3.95 -23.39
C LEU A 104 1.54 3.96 -22.36
N VAL A 105 1.95 2.78 -21.87
CA VAL A 105 3.11 2.65 -20.95
C VAL A 105 4.38 3.20 -21.60
N LYS A 106 4.70 2.78 -22.82
CA LYS A 106 5.88 3.29 -23.55
C LYS A 106 5.84 4.80 -23.72
N ARG A 107 4.66 5.35 -24.05
CA ARG A 107 4.47 6.79 -24.19
C ARG A 107 4.69 7.52 -22.87
N LEU A 108 4.15 6.99 -21.77
CA LEU A 108 4.31 7.56 -20.44
C LEU A 108 5.78 7.55 -19.99
N ASP A 109 6.50 6.46 -20.24
CA ASP A 109 7.94 6.35 -19.96
C ASP A 109 8.75 7.39 -20.76
N GLU A 110 8.43 7.59 -22.05
CA GLU A 110 9.08 8.60 -22.88
C GLU A 110 8.81 10.03 -22.37
N LEU A 111 7.56 10.33 -21.99
CA LEU A 111 7.18 11.63 -21.43
C LEU A 111 7.88 11.91 -20.10
N ASN A 112 7.94 10.91 -19.21
CA ASN A 112 8.65 11.02 -17.93
C ASN A 112 10.15 11.30 -18.12
N ARG A 113 10.78 10.61 -19.07
CA ARG A 113 12.20 10.86 -19.40
C ARG A 113 12.44 12.27 -19.92
N LYS A 114 11.53 12.79 -20.77
CA LYS A 114 11.61 14.18 -21.26
C LYS A 114 11.47 15.16 -20.10
N LEU A 115 10.49 14.96 -19.23
CA LEU A 115 10.27 15.79 -18.04
C LEU A 115 11.52 15.88 -17.16
N GLU A 116 12.16 14.76 -16.88
CA GLU A 116 13.39 14.72 -16.07
C GLU A 116 14.54 15.49 -16.71
N LEU A 117 14.76 15.32 -18.03
CA LEU A 117 15.80 16.04 -18.76
C LEU A 117 15.55 17.55 -18.80
N THR A 118 14.32 17.96 -19.14
CA THR A 118 13.91 19.36 -19.19
C THR A 118 14.02 20.01 -17.80
N PHE A 119 13.67 19.28 -16.73
CA PHE A 119 13.80 19.78 -15.36
C PHE A 119 15.25 19.90 -14.89
N ALA A 120 16.12 18.96 -15.29
CA ALA A 120 17.55 19.07 -15.03
C ALA A 120 18.14 20.33 -15.68
N GLU A 121 17.81 20.59 -16.96
CA GLU A 121 18.26 21.80 -17.66
C GLU A 121 17.72 23.09 -16.99
N PHE A 122 16.47 23.04 -16.50
CA PHE A 122 15.89 24.15 -15.74
C PHE A 122 16.69 24.45 -14.46
N ASN A 123 17.08 23.41 -13.71
CA ASN A 123 17.92 23.58 -12.52
C ASN A 123 19.32 24.10 -12.85
N ASP A 124 19.90 23.64 -13.96
CA ASP A 124 21.20 24.12 -14.44
C ASP A 124 21.18 25.61 -14.76
N CYS A 125 20.06 26.13 -15.27
CA CYS A 125 19.88 27.56 -15.49
C CYS A 125 20.07 28.36 -14.19
N TYR A 126 19.52 27.89 -13.06
CA TYR A 126 19.73 28.53 -11.75
C TYR A 126 21.18 28.41 -11.28
N ALA A 127 21.77 27.21 -11.40
CA ALA A 127 23.15 26.94 -10.98
C ALA A 127 24.18 27.77 -11.76
N ALA A 128 23.92 28.03 -13.04
CA ALA A 128 24.77 28.83 -13.91
C ALA A 128 24.72 30.36 -13.62
N MET A 129 23.76 30.83 -12.82
CA MET A 129 23.70 32.23 -12.41
C MET A 129 24.77 32.56 -11.36
N THR A 130 25.35 33.75 -11.45
CA THR A 130 26.27 34.21 -10.41
C THR A 130 25.55 34.43 -9.08
N TYR A 131 26.30 34.32 -7.97
CA TYR A 131 25.76 34.47 -6.61
C TYR A 131 24.91 35.73 -6.45
N ARG A 132 25.35 36.86 -7.02
CA ARG A 132 24.66 38.16 -6.98
C ARG A 132 23.23 38.13 -7.52
N TYR A 133 22.95 37.31 -8.55
CA TYR A 133 21.61 37.22 -9.14
C TYR A 133 20.79 36.10 -8.52
N ARG A 134 21.40 34.93 -8.29
CA ARG A 134 20.70 33.79 -7.67
C ARG A 134 20.28 34.07 -6.22
N SER A 135 20.95 34.99 -5.51
CA SER A 135 20.59 35.39 -4.15
C SER A 135 19.46 36.42 -4.09
N LYS A 136 18.95 36.89 -5.23
CA LYS A 136 17.81 37.81 -5.24
C LYS A 136 16.54 37.05 -4.88
N GLN A 137 15.82 37.58 -3.90
CA GLN A 137 14.57 36.99 -3.40
C GLN A 137 13.61 36.58 -4.52
N GLY A 138 13.25 37.50 -5.44
CA GLY A 138 12.32 37.16 -6.53
C GLY A 138 12.82 36.09 -7.50
N VAL A 139 14.14 35.88 -7.62
CA VAL A 139 14.69 34.77 -8.41
C VAL A 139 14.53 33.46 -7.64
N GLN A 140 14.86 33.44 -6.36
CA GLN A 140 14.71 32.26 -5.51
C GLN A 140 13.24 31.84 -5.39
N GLU A 141 12.34 32.79 -5.16
CA GLU A 141 10.89 32.55 -5.10
C GLU A 141 10.37 31.96 -6.41
N TRP A 142 10.77 32.51 -7.57
CA TRP A 142 10.31 32.01 -8.86
C TRP A 142 10.83 30.59 -9.17
N PHE A 143 12.12 30.33 -8.97
CA PHE A 143 12.69 28.99 -9.20
C PHE A 143 12.11 27.96 -8.23
N SER A 144 11.98 28.29 -6.94
CA SER A 144 11.38 27.38 -5.95
C SER A 144 9.90 27.11 -6.23
N ALA A 145 9.12 28.08 -6.71
CA ALA A 145 7.73 27.88 -7.10
C ALA A 145 7.60 26.89 -8.28
N VAL A 146 8.44 27.00 -9.31
CA VAL A 146 8.44 26.05 -10.44
C VAL A 146 8.87 24.65 -9.98
N THR A 147 9.92 24.55 -9.15
CA THR A 147 10.33 23.26 -8.57
C THR A 147 9.22 22.61 -7.75
N ARG A 148 8.53 23.40 -6.93
CA ARG A 148 7.38 22.94 -6.14
C ARG A 148 6.28 22.36 -7.04
N GLN A 149 5.85 23.12 -8.05
CA GLN A 149 4.82 22.68 -8.99
C GLN A 149 5.22 21.37 -9.69
N TYR A 150 6.49 21.22 -10.06
CA TYR A 150 7.02 19.99 -10.65
C TYR A 150 6.96 18.80 -9.68
N ILE A 151 7.31 19.00 -8.41
CA ILE A 151 7.21 17.99 -7.34
C ILE A 151 5.75 17.58 -7.13
N GLU A 152 4.85 18.55 -6.96
CA GLU A 152 3.41 18.32 -6.73
C GLU A 152 2.79 17.55 -7.91
N SER A 153 3.11 17.93 -9.15
CA SER A 153 2.65 17.22 -10.35
C SER A 153 3.18 15.78 -10.43
N ALA A 154 4.40 15.54 -9.93
CA ALA A 154 4.95 14.19 -9.84
C ALA A 154 4.22 13.34 -8.80
N LEU A 155 3.89 13.91 -7.64
CA LEU A 155 3.11 13.25 -6.60
C LEU A 155 1.68 12.96 -7.07
N GLU A 156 1.02 13.89 -7.77
CA GLU A 156 -0.31 13.67 -8.39
C GLU A 156 -0.29 12.51 -9.40
N GLY A 157 0.76 12.44 -10.21
CA GLY A 157 1.00 11.30 -11.11
C GLY A 157 1.48 10.02 -10.42
N LYS A 158 1.50 9.96 -9.08
CA LYS A 158 2.03 8.85 -8.26
C LYS A 158 3.50 8.48 -8.55
N ASN A 159 4.30 9.45 -9.02
CA ASN A 159 5.73 9.29 -9.28
C ASN A 159 6.57 9.91 -8.16
N HIS A 160 6.59 9.22 -7.02
CA HIS A 160 7.31 9.64 -5.82
C HIS A 160 8.83 9.69 -6.00
N GLU A 161 9.38 8.81 -6.86
CA GLU A 161 10.81 8.82 -7.17
C GLU A 161 11.21 10.13 -7.87
N ARG A 162 10.45 10.53 -8.89
CA ARG A 162 10.67 11.81 -9.60
C ARG A 162 10.52 13.01 -8.66
N ALA A 163 9.51 12.99 -7.78
CA ALA A 163 9.33 14.01 -6.75
C ALA A 163 10.57 14.11 -5.83
N ARG A 164 11.08 12.96 -5.37
CA ARG A 164 12.27 12.87 -4.52
C ARG A 164 13.56 13.28 -5.22
N LEU A 165 13.76 12.89 -6.47
CA LEU A 165 14.92 13.32 -7.26
C LEU A 165 14.88 14.84 -7.47
N ALA A 166 13.71 15.40 -7.79
CA ALA A 166 13.55 16.84 -7.99
C ALA A 166 13.83 17.66 -6.73
N TYR A 167 13.25 17.25 -5.60
CA TYR A 167 13.55 17.86 -4.30
C TYR A 167 15.04 17.78 -3.99
N ASN A 168 15.67 16.62 -4.23
CA ASN A 168 17.07 16.42 -3.90
C ASN A 168 18.04 17.21 -4.79
N ALA A 169 17.69 17.42 -6.05
CA ALA A 169 18.46 18.22 -7.01
C ALA A 169 18.28 19.73 -6.81
N SER A 170 17.25 20.16 -6.08
CA SER A 170 17.00 21.59 -5.86
C SER A 170 18.09 22.25 -5.04
N HIS A 171 18.59 23.40 -5.52
CA HIS A 171 19.49 24.28 -4.77
C HIS A 171 18.77 25.13 -3.71
N LEU A 172 17.43 25.03 -3.65
CA LEU A 172 16.54 25.88 -2.85
C LEU A 172 15.73 25.05 -1.83
N LYS A 173 16.25 23.92 -1.34
CA LYS A 173 15.55 23.03 -0.39
C LYS A 173 14.96 23.76 0.83
N TYR A 174 15.67 24.75 1.36
CA TYR A 174 15.21 25.55 2.50
C TYR A 174 13.90 26.34 2.24
N LEU A 175 13.50 26.52 0.98
CA LEU A 175 12.21 27.10 0.57
C LEU A 175 11.15 26.05 0.20
N LEU A 176 11.50 24.77 0.34
CA LEU A 176 10.67 23.60 0.00
C LEU A 176 10.43 22.70 1.22
N GLU A 177 10.74 23.16 2.44
CA GLU A 177 10.59 22.36 3.67
C GLU A 177 9.15 21.95 3.95
N ASP A 178 8.17 22.67 3.41
CA ASP A 178 6.75 22.35 3.54
C ASP A 178 6.30 21.20 2.62
N VAL A 179 6.97 20.98 1.48
CA VAL A 179 6.74 19.78 0.63
C VAL A 179 7.64 18.61 1.01
N ARG A 180 8.64 18.83 1.88
CA ARG A 180 9.57 17.79 2.32
C ARG A 180 8.86 16.57 2.93
N PRO A 181 7.86 16.68 3.82
CA PRO A 181 7.16 15.51 4.37
C PRO A 181 6.58 14.60 3.28
N LEU A 182 5.94 15.21 2.28
CA LEU A 182 5.36 14.50 1.12
C LEU A 182 6.43 13.78 0.29
N VAL A 183 7.61 14.40 0.16
CA VAL A 183 8.73 13.87 -0.62
C VAL A 183 9.49 12.75 0.10
N ILE A 184 9.69 12.88 1.42
CA ILE A 184 10.32 11.82 2.23
C ILE A 184 9.35 10.66 2.47
N GLY A 185 8.07 10.84 2.13
CA GLY A 185 7.07 9.80 2.14
C GLY A 185 6.29 9.68 3.44
N GLU A 186 6.34 10.70 4.32
CA GLU A 186 5.50 10.79 5.50
C GLU A 186 4.07 11.12 5.07
N GLY A 187 3.17 10.16 5.28
CA GLY A 187 1.74 10.32 5.03
C GLY A 187 1.00 10.96 6.20
N ARG A 188 -0.31 11.12 6.02
CA ARG A 188 -1.27 11.53 7.05
C ARG A 188 -2.41 10.52 7.09
N LEU A 189 -2.82 10.14 8.28
CA LEU A 189 -3.99 9.27 8.48
C LEU A 189 -5.08 10.03 9.21
N GLU A 190 -6.29 9.98 8.68
CA GLU A 190 -7.50 10.48 9.32
C GLU A 190 -8.50 9.33 9.45
N ILE A 191 -8.95 9.07 10.67
CA ILE A 191 -9.91 8.03 10.99
C ILE A 191 -11.23 8.71 11.34
N LEU A 192 -12.26 8.40 10.56
CA LEU A 192 -13.56 9.05 10.57
C LEU A 192 -14.66 8.06 10.97
N GLY A 193 -15.67 8.56 11.68
CA GLY A 193 -16.92 7.83 11.90
C GLY A 193 -16.77 6.51 12.66
N GLY A 194 -17.90 5.92 13.04
CA GLY A 194 -17.92 4.65 13.75
C GLY A 194 -19.06 4.58 14.74
N ASN A 195 -20.21 4.04 14.32
CA ASN A 195 -21.18 3.55 15.27
C ASN A 195 -20.55 2.40 16.05
N ASP A 196 -20.88 2.26 17.34
CA ASP A 196 -20.38 1.15 18.18
C ASP A 196 -18.84 1.11 18.33
N VAL A 197 -18.13 2.24 18.18
CA VAL A 197 -16.68 2.34 18.45
C VAL A 197 -16.44 2.83 19.88
N TYR A 198 -15.84 1.98 20.71
CA TYR A 198 -15.42 2.35 22.06
C TYR A 198 -14.00 2.93 22.07
N LYS A 199 -13.06 2.28 21.36
CA LYS A 199 -11.66 2.68 21.30
C LYS A 199 -11.04 2.25 19.99
N ILE A 200 -10.13 3.07 19.48
CA ILE A 200 -9.23 2.67 18.40
C ILE A 200 -7.77 2.63 18.88
N VAL A 201 -6.99 1.72 18.33
CA VAL A 201 -5.53 1.67 18.48
C VAL A 201 -4.92 1.38 17.11
N VAL A 202 -3.92 2.15 16.71
CA VAL A 202 -3.25 2.02 15.41
C VAL A 202 -1.90 1.32 15.61
N TRP A 203 -1.79 0.11 15.08
CA TRP A 203 -0.63 -0.76 15.24
C TRP A 203 0.15 -0.86 13.92
N PRO A 204 1.45 -0.51 13.89
CA PRO A 204 2.30 -0.86 12.76
C PRO A 204 2.44 -2.38 12.65
N LEU A 205 2.47 -2.89 11.43
CA LEU A 205 2.76 -4.29 11.13
C LEU A 205 4.16 -4.40 10.55
N LEU A 206 5.09 -4.95 11.32
CA LEU A 206 6.51 -5.09 10.95
C LEU A 206 6.85 -6.55 10.66
N SER A 207 7.86 -6.77 9.81
CA SER A 207 8.36 -8.11 9.51
C SER A 207 9.06 -8.73 10.73
N ASP A 208 8.65 -9.96 11.06
CA ASP A 208 9.29 -10.87 12.03
C ASP A 208 9.42 -12.24 11.36
N GLY A 209 10.59 -12.47 10.76
CA GLY A 209 10.83 -13.62 9.88
C GLY A 209 9.81 -13.64 8.73
N PRO A 210 9.06 -14.75 8.53
CA PRO A 210 8.09 -14.87 7.44
C PRO A 210 6.79 -14.09 7.68
N ARG A 211 6.58 -13.53 8.88
CA ARG A 211 5.29 -12.96 9.31
C ARG A 211 5.32 -11.45 9.45
N LEU A 212 4.15 -10.84 9.41
CA LEU A 212 3.92 -9.47 9.86
C LEU A 212 3.30 -9.51 11.26
N VAL A 213 3.92 -8.80 12.21
CA VAL A 213 3.51 -8.76 13.62
C VAL A 213 3.29 -7.32 14.07
N GLN A 214 2.38 -7.14 15.05
CA GLN A 214 2.11 -5.84 15.65
C GLN A 214 3.33 -5.34 16.44
N ALA A 215 3.74 -4.11 16.18
CA ALA A 215 4.76 -3.39 16.94
C ALA A 215 4.12 -2.43 17.97
N ASP A 216 4.90 -1.55 18.60
CA ASP A 216 4.33 -0.54 19.51
C ASP A 216 3.33 0.38 18.77
N PRO A 217 2.17 0.67 19.38
CA PRO A 217 1.12 1.43 18.71
C PRO A 217 1.56 2.88 18.48
N VAL A 218 1.27 3.39 17.30
CA VAL A 218 1.60 4.78 16.90
C VAL A 218 0.54 5.79 17.32
N GLY A 219 -0.65 5.31 17.71
CA GLY A 219 -1.73 6.17 18.18
C GLY A 219 -2.89 5.37 18.77
N SER A 220 -3.67 6.02 19.62
CA SER A 220 -4.94 5.49 20.12
C SER A 220 -5.88 6.63 20.49
N SER A 221 -7.18 6.39 20.41
CA SER A 221 -8.21 7.38 20.76
C SER A 221 -9.49 6.70 21.23
N TYR A 222 -10.22 7.41 22.09
CA TYR A 222 -11.63 7.11 22.43
C TYR A 222 -12.61 8.03 21.69
N GLU A 223 -12.09 9.05 21.00
CA GLU A 223 -12.87 10.07 20.31
C GLU A 223 -12.55 10.06 18.81
N LEU A 224 -13.58 10.30 17.99
CA LEU A 224 -13.47 10.41 16.53
C LEU A 224 -14.10 11.73 16.06
N PRO A 225 -13.57 12.37 15.00
CA PRO A 225 -12.46 11.90 14.17
C PRO A 225 -11.10 11.96 14.89
N TYR A 226 -10.19 11.06 14.53
CA TYR A 226 -8.82 11.00 15.07
C TYR A 226 -7.81 11.10 13.93
N ALA A 227 -6.79 11.95 14.08
CA ALA A 227 -5.78 12.17 13.07
C ALA A 227 -4.38 11.85 13.59
N ILE A 228 -3.60 11.16 12.76
CA ILE A 228 -2.16 10.99 12.92
C ILE A 228 -1.49 11.86 11.85
N PRO A 229 -0.90 13.01 12.21
CA PRO A 229 -0.42 14.00 11.25
C PRO A 229 0.82 13.55 10.48
N VAL A 230 1.59 12.62 11.04
CA VAL A 230 2.80 12.04 10.44
C VAL A 230 2.77 10.54 10.64
N ILE A 231 2.72 9.78 9.56
CA ILE A 231 2.75 8.32 9.57
C ILE A 231 3.67 7.82 8.44
N GLU A 232 4.56 6.88 8.76
CA GLU A 232 5.48 6.35 7.75
C GLU A 232 4.77 5.43 6.76
N LYS A 233 5.32 5.30 5.56
CA LYS A 233 4.90 4.27 4.60
C LYS A 233 4.92 2.89 5.28
N GLY A 234 3.85 2.12 5.12
CA GLY A 234 3.84 0.73 5.59
C GLY A 234 2.44 0.18 5.84
N SER A 235 2.42 -1.04 6.36
CA SER A 235 1.20 -1.74 6.76
C SER A 235 0.85 -1.40 8.20
N TYR A 236 -0.42 -1.11 8.44
CA TYR A 236 -0.94 -0.86 9.78
C TYR A 236 -2.25 -1.63 9.99
N LEU A 237 -2.58 -1.89 11.24
CA LEU A 237 -3.87 -2.36 11.67
C LEU A 237 -4.50 -1.33 12.61
N ILE A 238 -5.62 -0.76 12.19
CA ILE A 238 -6.51 -0.05 13.10
C ILE A 238 -7.33 -1.11 13.82
N TRP A 239 -7.02 -1.32 15.10
CA TRP A 239 -7.77 -2.19 15.99
C TRP A 239 -8.93 -1.40 16.57
N VAL A 240 -10.16 -1.76 16.18
CA VAL A 240 -11.38 -1.16 16.71
C VAL A 240 -11.94 -2.05 17.81
N THR A 241 -11.99 -1.54 19.03
CA THR A 241 -12.74 -2.14 20.14
C THR A 241 -14.17 -1.61 20.09
N ARG A 242 -15.13 -2.53 20.07
CA ARG A 242 -16.57 -2.25 20.05
C ARG A 242 -17.12 -1.99 21.45
N ALA A 243 -18.28 -1.37 21.58
CA ALA A 243 -18.86 -1.09 22.90
C ALA A 243 -19.26 -2.36 23.66
N ASP A 244 -19.56 -3.44 22.94
CA ASP A 244 -19.80 -4.78 23.49
C ASP A 244 -18.51 -5.54 23.89
N GLY A 245 -17.34 -4.92 23.73
CA GLY A 245 -16.02 -5.53 23.98
C GLY A 245 -15.51 -6.38 22.81
N GLY A 246 -16.27 -6.52 21.74
CA GLY A 246 -15.87 -7.15 20.50
C GLY A 246 -14.76 -6.38 19.77
N PHE A 247 -14.20 -6.98 18.74
CA PHE A 247 -13.13 -6.40 17.94
C PHE A 247 -13.46 -6.42 16.46
N ALA A 248 -13.08 -5.36 15.74
CA ALA A 248 -13.13 -5.28 14.29
C ALA A 248 -11.75 -4.81 13.74
N PRO A 249 -11.09 -5.61 12.90
CA PRO A 249 -9.80 -5.24 12.30
C PRO A 249 -9.99 -4.38 11.05
N TYR A 250 -9.31 -3.24 10.99
CA TYR A 250 -9.21 -2.38 9.80
C TYR A 250 -7.75 -2.26 9.36
N PRO A 251 -7.22 -3.20 8.58
CA PRO A 251 -5.89 -3.07 8.01
C PRO A 251 -5.87 -1.96 6.97
N ILE A 252 -4.78 -1.19 6.98
CA ILE A 252 -4.52 -0.13 6.01
C ILE A 252 -3.09 -0.27 5.51
N TYR A 253 -2.85 0.22 4.30
CA TYR A 253 -1.52 0.38 3.76
C TYR A 253 -1.32 1.85 3.43
N MET A 254 -0.26 2.45 3.98
CA MET A 254 0.12 3.83 3.69
C MET A 254 1.16 3.84 2.58
N GLU A 255 0.84 4.46 1.46
CA GLU A 255 1.81 4.80 0.43
C GLU A 255 2.64 6.03 0.84
N PRO A 256 3.84 6.24 0.26
CA PRO A 256 4.66 7.40 0.57
C PRO A 256 3.89 8.72 0.38
N GLY A 257 3.78 9.54 1.42
CA GLY A 257 3.16 10.87 1.31
C GLY A 257 1.64 10.85 1.09
N GLU A 258 1.00 9.69 1.23
CA GLU A 258 -0.45 9.55 1.11
C GLU A 258 -1.18 10.25 2.26
N THR A 259 -2.25 10.99 1.95
CA THR A 259 -3.27 11.34 2.95
C THR A 259 -4.40 10.34 2.81
N ASN A 260 -4.52 9.42 3.78
CA ASN A 260 -5.53 8.38 3.77
C ASN A 260 -6.65 8.72 4.77
N GLN A 261 -7.89 8.70 4.30
CA GLN A 261 -9.10 8.89 5.10
C GLN A 261 -9.85 7.57 5.23
N VAL A 262 -9.90 7.02 6.44
CA VAL A 262 -10.52 5.72 6.72
C VAL A 262 -11.84 5.95 7.45
N SER A 263 -12.94 5.54 6.83
CA SER A 263 -14.27 5.57 7.47
C SER A 263 -14.57 4.21 8.11
N LEU A 264 -14.75 4.19 9.43
CA LEU A 264 -15.07 2.96 10.15
C LEU A 264 -16.57 2.66 10.04
N VAL A 265 -16.91 1.66 9.23
CA VAL A 265 -18.28 1.12 9.12
C VAL A 265 -18.33 -0.23 9.84
N VAL A 266 -18.55 -0.19 11.15
CA VAL A 266 -18.57 -1.39 12.00
C VAL A 266 -19.98 -1.97 12.03
N PRO A 267 -20.19 -3.26 11.69
CA PRO A 267 -21.50 -3.87 11.77
C PRO A 267 -21.94 -4.00 13.24
N PRO A 268 -23.25 -3.83 13.54
CA PRO A 268 -23.78 -3.89 14.91
C PRO A 268 -23.66 -5.28 15.54
N ARG A 269 -23.51 -6.32 14.73
CA ARG A 269 -23.28 -7.70 15.16
C ARG A 269 -22.39 -8.40 14.14
N ILE A 270 -21.45 -9.19 14.65
CA ILE A 270 -20.71 -10.17 13.85
C ILE A 270 -21.34 -11.54 14.14
N PRO A 271 -21.83 -12.28 13.12
CA PRO A 271 -22.40 -13.60 13.34
C PRO A 271 -21.40 -14.57 13.98
N GLU A 272 -21.90 -15.52 14.77
CA GLU A 272 -21.05 -16.52 15.42
C GLU A 272 -20.29 -17.36 14.38
N GLY A 273 -19.01 -17.64 14.65
CA GLY A 273 -18.15 -18.37 13.71
C GLY A 273 -17.70 -17.59 12.47
N MET A 274 -18.18 -16.35 12.28
CA MET A 274 -17.81 -15.49 11.17
C MET A 274 -16.76 -14.43 11.58
N VAL A 275 -16.12 -13.85 10.57
CA VAL A 275 -15.14 -12.78 10.65
C VAL A 275 -15.62 -11.63 9.77
N PHE A 276 -15.52 -10.40 10.28
CA PHE A 276 -15.83 -9.21 9.49
C PHE A 276 -14.60 -8.77 8.68
N VAL A 277 -14.79 -8.59 7.37
CA VAL A 277 -13.81 -8.00 6.46
C VAL A 277 -14.36 -6.64 5.99
N PRO A 278 -13.79 -5.51 6.46
CA PRO A 278 -14.22 -4.19 6.05
C PRO A 278 -14.16 -3.95 4.54
N GLY A 279 -15.09 -3.13 4.06
CA GLY A 279 -15.06 -2.62 2.69
C GLY A 279 -13.84 -1.73 2.44
N GLY A 280 -13.42 -1.62 1.17
CA GLY A 280 -12.33 -0.73 0.77
C GLY A 280 -11.31 -1.36 -0.18
N LEU A 281 -10.38 -0.52 -0.63
CA LEU A 281 -9.31 -0.87 -1.54
C LEU A 281 -8.33 -1.87 -0.93
N PHE A 282 -7.89 -2.83 -1.74
CA PHE A 282 -6.84 -3.78 -1.36
C PHE A 282 -5.98 -4.16 -2.57
N TYR A 283 -4.71 -4.50 -2.34
CA TYR A 283 -3.83 -5.03 -3.39
C TYR A 283 -4.09 -6.52 -3.66
N CYS A 284 -4.50 -6.82 -4.89
CA CYS A 284 -4.85 -8.16 -5.36
C CYS A 284 -4.06 -8.60 -6.60
N GLY A 285 -4.05 -9.91 -6.88
CA GLY A 285 -3.27 -10.52 -7.94
C GLY A 285 -1.77 -10.52 -7.63
N GLY A 286 -0.94 -10.52 -8.68
CA GLY A 286 0.51 -10.41 -8.56
C GLY A 286 1.26 -11.59 -9.16
N GLU A 287 2.48 -11.83 -8.70
CA GLU A 287 3.39 -12.81 -9.29
C GLU A 287 2.77 -14.21 -9.37
N ALA A 288 2.21 -14.71 -8.26
CA ALA A 288 1.67 -16.07 -8.16
C ALA A 288 0.28 -16.25 -8.81
N SER A 289 -0.39 -15.16 -9.19
CA SER A 289 -1.67 -15.25 -9.88
C SER A 289 -1.46 -15.60 -11.34
N SER A 290 -2.23 -16.58 -11.84
CA SER A 290 -2.28 -16.92 -13.27
C SER A 290 -3.21 -16.00 -14.06
N ARG A 291 -4.19 -15.35 -13.41
CA ARG A 291 -5.21 -14.51 -14.08
C ARG A 291 -4.95 -13.01 -13.96
N TYR A 292 -4.42 -12.53 -12.84
CA TYR A 292 -4.37 -11.11 -12.53
C TYR A 292 -2.94 -10.59 -12.27
N ARG A 293 -2.60 -9.43 -12.82
CA ARG A 293 -1.42 -8.66 -12.39
C ARG A 293 -1.69 -7.98 -11.05
N LEU A 294 -0.65 -7.53 -10.35
CA LEU A 294 -0.83 -6.79 -9.10
C LEU A 294 -1.56 -5.48 -9.39
N HIS A 295 -2.68 -5.25 -8.71
CA HIS A 295 -3.48 -4.02 -8.82
C HIS A 295 -4.34 -3.81 -7.58
N GLN A 296 -4.84 -2.59 -7.39
CA GLN A 296 -5.81 -2.30 -6.34
C GLN A 296 -7.24 -2.55 -6.85
N ARG A 297 -8.09 -3.11 -6.00
CA ARG A 297 -9.52 -3.28 -6.25
C ARG A 297 -10.30 -2.89 -5.01
N ASP A 298 -11.45 -2.23 -5.20
CA ASP A 298 -12.40 -2.00 -4.12
C ASP A 298 -13.31 -3.22 -3.96
N VAL A 299 -13.48 -3.68 -2.72
CA VAL A 299 -14.37 -4.80 -2.38
C VAL A 299 -15.25 -4.34 -1.24
N PRO A 300 -16.60 -4.48 -1.35
CA PRO A 300 -17.53 -4.17 -0.27
C PRO A 300 -17.20 -4.89 1.04
N GLY A 301 -17.79 -4.45 2.14
CA GLY A 301 -17.67 -5.16 3.42
C GLY A 301 -18.51 -6.44 3.40
N PHE A 302 -18.02 -7.50 4.03
CA PHE A 302 -18.71 -8.79 4.13
C PHE A 302 -18.28 -9.56 5.37
N PHE A 303 -19.04 -10.60 5.72
CA PHE A 303 -18.60 -11.60 6.68
C PHE A 303 -18.09 -12.84 5.95
N ILE A 304 -17.06 -13.49 6.47
CA ILE A 304 -16.56 -14.77 5.97
C ILE A 304 -16.42 -15.76 7.11
N LYS A 305 -16.70 -17.05 6.87
CA LYS A 305 -16.51 -18.10 7.88
C LYS A 305 -15.04 -18.13 8.31
N ARG A 306 -14.81 -18.15 9.62
CA ARG A 306 -13.45 -18.11 10.20
C ARG A 306 -12.60 -19.30 9.75
N TYR A 307 -13.23 -20.47 9.67
CA TYR A 307 -12.63 -21.76 9.37
C TYR A 307 -13.30 -22.38 8.15
N GLU A 308 -12.73 -23.43 7.57
CA GLU A 308 -13.41 -24.21 6.53
C GLU A 308 -14.72 -24.82 7.07
N VAL A 309 -15.65 -25.16 6.18
CA VAL A 309 -16.84 -25.94 6.54
C VAL A 309 -16.42 -27.36 6.90
N THR A 310 -16.86 -27.86 8.05
CA THR A 310 -16.51 -29.20 8.53
C THR A 310 -17.42 -30.28 7.95
N VAL A 311 -16.97 -31.53 8.05
CA VAL A 311 -17.79 -32.72 7.73
C VAL A 311 -19.09 -32.70 8.52
N GLY A 312 -19.05 -32.38 9.81
CA GLY A 312 -20.24 -32.30 10.66
C GLY A 312 -21.24 -31.24 10.19
N GLU A 313 -20.77 -30.02 9.93
CA GLU A 313 -21.62 -28.94 9.42
C GLU A 313 -22.25 -29.32 8.07
N TYR A 314 -21.47 -29.90 7.15
CA TYR A 314 -21.98 -30.31 5.85
C TYR A 314 -22.95 -31.51 5.94
N LEU A 315 -22.74 -32.40 6.90
CA LEU A 315 -23.59 -33.56 7.12
C LEU A 315 -24.98 -33.15 7.63
N GLU A 316 -25.10 -32.10 8.44
CA GLU A 316 -26.40 -31.50 8.82
C GLU A 316 -27.22 -31.15 7.58
N PHE A 317 -26.61 -30.44 6.62
CA PHE A 317 -27.22 -30.13 5.33
C PHE A 317 -27.62 -31.39 4.56
N TRP A 318 -26.69 -32.34 4.44
CA TRP A 318 -26.91 -33.53 3.62
C TRP A 318 -28.04 -34.42 4.17
N LEU A 319 -28.16 -34.52 5.49
CA LEU A 319 -29.22 -35.30 6.16
C LEU A 319 -30.61 -34.69 6.00
N GLU A 320 -30.71 -33.37 5.84
CA GLU A 320 -31.98 -32.65 5.57
C GLU A 320 -32.44 -32.75 4.10
N LEU A 321 -31.63 -33.31 3.20
CA LEU A 321 -32.06 -33.53 1.82
C LEU A 321 -33.06 -34.70 1.76
N ASP A 322 -34.25 -34.47 1.23
CA ASP A 322 -35.26 -35.52 1.04
C ASP A 322 -35.16 -36.22 -0.33
N ASP A 323 -34.57 -35.56 -1.33
CA ASP A 323 -34.45 -36.08 -2.69
C ASP A 323 -33.22 -37.01 -2.83
N PRO A 324 -33.40 -38.30 -3.18
CA PRO A 324 -32.28 -39.24 -3.37
C PRO A 324 -31.26 -38.81 -4.44
N GLN A 325 -31.70 -38.15 -5.51
CA GLN A 325 -30.80 -37.66 -6.56
C GLN A 325 -29.92 -36.52 -6.02
N LEU A 326 -30.51 -35.61 -5.24
CA LEU A 326 -29.76 -34.54 -4.59
C LEU A 326 -28.79 -35.08 -3.53
N ARG A 327 -29.20 -36.09 -2.75
CA ARG A 327 -28.29 -36.79 -1.82
C ARG A 327 -27.09 -37.37 -2.56
N GLN A 328 -27.31 -38.02 -3.71
CA GLN A 328 -26.21 -38.58 -4.51
C GLN A 328 -25.32 -37.48 -5.11
N ALA A 329 -25.91 -36.38 -5.59
CA ALA A 329 -25.17 -35.25 -6.13
C ALA A 329 -24.33 -34.52 -5.07
N CYS A 330 -24.82 -34.45 -3.83
CA CYS A 330 -24.17 -33.76 -2.72
C CYS A 330 -23.28 -34.67 -1.85
N MET A 331 -23.17 -35.96 -2.17
CA MET A 331 -22.34 -36.91 -1.44
C MET A 331 -20.84 -36.53 -1.56
N SER A 332 -20.15 -36.47 -0.41
CA SER A 332 -18.69 -36.37 -0.39
C SER A 332 -18.07 -37.70 -0.82
N ARG A 333 -17.22 -37.65 -1.85
CA ARG A 333 -16.49 -38.80 -2.39
C ARG A 333 -14.99 -38.56 -2.32
N ILE A 334 -14.33 -39.33 -1.46
CA ILE A 334 -12.96 -39.08 -1.06
C ILE A 334 -12.04 -40.09 -1.75
N ARG A 335 -10.98 -39.55 -2.37
CA ARG A 335 -9.82 -40.32 -2.81
C ARG A 335 -8.72 -40.16 -1.77
N TYR A 336 -8.26 -41.25 -1.18
CA TYR A 336 -7.24 -41.21 -0.14
C TYR A 336 -5.82 -41.32 -0.69
N ASP A 337 -5.61 -42.11 -1.73
CA ASP A 337 -4.29 -42.43 -2.25
C ASP A 337 -4.28 -42.35 -3.78
N GLU A 338 -3.19 -41.88 -4.39
CA GLU A 338 -3.07 -41.77 -5.86
C GLU A 338 -3.22 -43.12 -6.59
N GLY A 339 -2.91 -44.24 -5.92
CA GLY A 339 -3.04 -45.60 -6.46
C GLY A 339 -4.40 -46.26 -6.24
N ALA A 340 -5.24 -45.73 -5.34
CA ALA A 340 -6.60 -46.21 -5.11
C ALA A 340 -7.52 -45.52 -6.12
N GLY A 341 -7.69 -46.12 -7.30
CA GLY A 341 -8.36 -45.46 -8.44
C GLY A 341 -9.81 -45.01 -8.20
N GLU A 342 -10.46 -45.50 -7.14
CA GLU A 342 -11.87 -45.25 -6.84
C GLU A 342 -12.04 -44.25 -5.69
N ALA A 343 -13.04 -43.38 -5.82
CA ALA A 343 -13.46 -42.49 -4.74
C ALA A 343 -14.50 -43.23 -3.88
N HIS A 344 -14.42 -43.06 -2.57
CA HIS A 344 -15.32 -43.71 -1.61
C HIS A 344 -16.29 -42.68 -1.01
N ASP A 345 -17.55 -43.05 -0.87
CA ASP A 345 -18.52 -42.23 -0.14
C ASP A 345 -18.04 -42.05 1.31
N ALA A 346 -18.08 -40.81 1.81
CA ALA A 346 -17.57 -40.48 3.13
C ALA A 346 -18.48 -40.99 4.27
N TRP A 347 -19.78 -41.14 4.01
CA TRP A 347 -20.78 -41.58 4.97
C TRP A 347 -21.87 -42.45 4.34
N GLY A 348 -22.53 -43.27 5.18
CA GLY A 348 -23.68 -44.09 4.81
C GLY A 348 -24.99 -43.31 4.72
N ALA A 349 -26.08 -44.02 4.41
CA ALA A 349 -27.41 -43.42 4.22
C ALA A 349 -27.97 -42.71 5.47
N ASP A 350 -27.49 -43.10 6.66
CA ASP A 350 -27.83 -42.55 7.97
C ASP A 350 -26.83 -41.47 8.45
N GLY A 351 -25.83 -41.13 7.64
CA GLY A 351 -24.75 -40.21 8.00
C GLY A 351 -23.61 -40.82 8.80
N THR A 352 -23.60 -42.14 9.03
CA THR A 352 -22.47 -42.80 9.70
C THR A 352 -21.22 -42.73 8.84
N LEU A 353 -20.13 -42.17 9.37
CA LEU A 353 -18.84 -42.08 8.66
C LEU A 353 -18.29 -43.48 8.36
N LEU A 354 -17.90 -43.72 7.11
CA LEU A 354 -17.52 -45.06 6.63
C LEU A 354 -16.03 -45.37 6.78
N ASP A 355 -15.18 -44.35 6.89
CA ASP A 355 -13.73 -44.51 7.03
C ASP A 355 -13.24 -43.98 8.39
N PRO A 356 -12.43 -44.75 9.14
CA PRO A 356 -11.95 -44.36 10.46
C PRO A 356 -11.01 -43.15 10.46
N ARG A 357 -10.51 -42.72 9.29
CA ARG A 357 -9.70 -41.50 9.15
C ARG A 357 -10.56 -40.23 9.11
N LEU A 358 -11.88 -40.36 8.99
CA LEU A 358 -12.81 -39.22 9.01
C LEU A 358 -13.31 -38.93 10.41
N SER A 359 -13.58 -37.65 10.69
CA SER A 359 -14.31 -37.21 11.87
C SER A 359 -15.15 -35.97 11.53
N PRO A 360 -16.23 -35.67 12.29
CA PRO A 360 -17.08 -34.50 12.05
C PRO A 360 -16.35 -33.14 12.10
N GLU A 361 -15.19 -33.09 12.73
CA GLU A 361 -14.39 -31.89 12.97
C GLU A 361 -13.40 -31.60 11.84
N LEU A 362 -13.18 -32.55 10.92
CA LEU A 362 -12.33 -32.33 9.75
C LEU A 362 -13.03 -31.44 8.72
N PRO A 363 -12.30 -30.71 7.86
CA PRO A 363 -12.89 -30.01 6.74
C PRO A 363 -13.59 -31.01 5.81
N VAL A 364 -14.76 -30.63 5.29
CA VAL A 364 -15.41 -31.44 4.25
C VAL A 364 -14.61 -31.33 2.96
N VAL A 365 -14.32 -32.48 2.34
CA VAL A 365 -13.62 -32.57 1.06
C VAL A 365 -14.34 -33.52 0.11
N GLY A 366 -13.94 -33.56 -1.17
CA GLY A 366 -14.49 -34.53 -2.13
C GLY A 366 -15.94 -34.23 -2.53
N ILE A 367 -16.37 -32.98 -2.37
CA ILE A 367 -17.67 -32.46 -2.84
C ILE A 367 -17.47 -31.67 -4.14
N THR A 368 -18.54 -31.37 -4.86
CA THR A 368 -18.49 -30.46 -6.02
C THR A 368 -18.76 -29.02 -5.60
N ALA A 369 -18.41 -28.06 -6.47
CA ALA A 369 -18.70 -26.66 -6.24
C ALA A 369 -20.21 -26.37 -6.23
N GLU A 370 -20.97 -27.11 -7.04
CA GLU A 370 -22.43 -27.04 -7.07
C GLU A 370 -23.03 -27.50 -5.73
N ALA A 371 -22.50 -28.58 -5.15
CA ALA A 371 -22.94 -29.06 -3.84
C ALA A 371 -22.59 -28.08 -2.71
N ALA A 372 -21.41 -27.46 -2.76
CA ALA A 372 -21.03 -26.37 -1.85
C ALA A 372 -21.97 -25.15 -2.01
N GLY A 373 -22.36 -24.82 -3.24
CA GLY A 373 -23.38 -23.79 -3.52
C GLY A 373 -24.76 -24.14 -2.96
N MET A 374 -25.18 -25.41 -3.06
CA MET A 374 -26.43 -25.89 -2.47
C MET A 374 -26.42 -25.82 -0.94
N PHE A 375 -25.30 -26.16 -0.31
CA PHE A 375 -25.10 -25.94 1.12
C PHE A 375 -25.28 -24.46 1.48
N CYS A 376 -24.67 -23.53 0.73
CA CYS A 376 -24.80 -22.10 0.97
C CYS A 376 -26.26 -21.63 0.84
N ALA A 377 -27.00 -22.14 -0.16
CA ALA A 377 -28.41 -21.85 -0.34
C ALA A 377 -29.28 -22.41 0.81
N TRP A 378 -28.97 -23.60 1.32
CA TRP A 378 -29.61 -24.16 2.51
C TRP A 378 -29.34 -23.30 3.73
N LYS A 379 -28.08 -22.92 3.98
CA LYS A 379 -27.69 -22.07 5.11
C LYS A 379 -28.33 -20.69 5.04
N SER A 380 -28.45 -20.12 3.83
CA SER A 380 -29.17 -18.87 3.59
C SER A 380 -30.62 -18.93 4.08
N ARG A 381 -31.33 -20.01 3.74
CA ARG A 381 -32.73 -20.21 4.18
C ARG A 381 -32.84 -20.36 5.71
N GLN A 382 -31.91 -21.07 6.33
CA GLN A 382 -31.88 -21.26 7.78
C GLN A 382 -31.59 -19.95 8.53
N ALA A 383 -30.68 -19.14 8.01
CA ALA A 383 -30.27 -17.89 8.64
C ALA A 383 -31.19 -16.70 8.31
N GLY A 384 -31.92 -16.74 7.19
CA GLY A 384 -32.64 -15.58 6.65
C GLY A 384 -31.71 -14.53 6.05
N GLU A 385 -30.51 -14.92 5.64
CA GLU A 385 -29.41 -14.05 5.22
C GLU A 385 -28.84 -14.52 3.87
N SER A 386 -28.21 -13.63 3.12
CA SER A 386 -27.54 -13.97 1.84
C SER A 386 -26.20 -14.65 2.11
N ILE A 387 -26.15 -15.98 1.96
CA ILE A 387 -24.94 -16.81 2.12
C ILE A 387 -24.57 -17.46 0.79
N ARG A 388 -23.30 -17.31 0.39
CA ARG A 388 -22.78 -17.82 -0.89
C ARG A 388 -21.31 -18.20 -0.79
N LEU A 389 -20.80 -18.86 -1.84
CA LEU A 389 -19.36 -19.00 -2.01
C LEU A 389 -18.72 -17.60 -2.16
N PRO A 390 -17.49 -17.41 -1.65
CA PRO A 390 -16.75 -16.16 -1.85
C PRO A 390 -16.47 -15.94 -3.33
N THR A 391 -16.42 -14.68 -3.74
CA THR A 391 -15.71 -14.32 -4.96
C THR A 391 -14.21 -14.54 -4.80
N ASP A 392 -13.48 -14.66 -5.89
CA ASP A 392 -12.01 -14.77 -5.86
C ASP A 392 -11.32 -13.58 -5.19
N PHE A 393 -11.86 -12.37 -5.36
CA PHE A 393 -11.37 -11.16 -4.70
C PHE A 393 -11.75 -11.08 -3.22
N GLU A 394 -12.96 -11.47 -2.83
CA GLU A 394 -13.34 -11.56 -1.41
C GLU A 394 -12.45 -12.56 -0.67
N TRP A 395 -12.24 -13.74 -1.27
CA TRP A 395 -11.34 -14.75 -0.71
C TRP A 395 -9.92 -14.21 -0.60
N GLU A 396 -9.39 -13.57 -1.65
CA GLU A 396 -8.03 -13.02 -1.62
C GLU A 396 -7.87 -11.97 -0.54
N LYS A 397 -8.82 -11.03 -0.45
CA LYS A 397 -8.79 -9.97 0.55
C LYS A 397 -8.82 -10.59 1.94
N ALA A 398 -9.76 -11.48 2.22
CA ALA A 398 -9.89 -12.16 3.52
C ALA A 398 -8.61 -12.89 3.96
N ALA A 399 -7.91 -13.54 3.02
CA ALA A 399 -6.64 -14.22 3.27
C ALA A 399 -5.47 -13.24 3.43
N ARG A 400 -5.32 -12.27 2.52
CA ARG A 400 -4.12 -11.44 2.37
C ARG A 400 -4.10 -10.18 3.23
N GLY A 401 -5.23 -9.52 3.44
CA GLY A 401 -5.21 -8.11 3.89
C GLY A 401 -5.19 -7.13 2.72
N VAL A 402 -4.63 -5.94 2.95
CA VAL A 402 -4.67 -4.82 1.97
C VAL A 402 -3.32 -4.46 1.37
N ASP A 403 -2.23 -5.00 1.90
CA ASP A 403 -0.85 -4.56 1.64
C ASP A 403 -0.10 -5.42 0.61
N GLY A 404 -0.77 -6.35 -0.05
CA GLY A 404 -0.17 -7.15 -1.12
C GLY A 404 0.71 -8.32 -0.64
N ARG A 405 0.71 -8.66 0.66
CA ARG A 405 1.53 -9.75 1.21
C ARG A 405 1.30 -11.10 0.53
N ALA A 406 2.32 -11.95 0.48
CA ALA A 406 2.25 -13.18 -0.29
C ALA A 406 1.40 -14.28 0.38
N TYR A 407 1.44 -14.39 1.71
CA TYR A 407 0.77 -15.40 2.52
C TYR A 407 -0.11 -14.74 3.60
N PRO A 408 -1.08 -15.46 4.20
CA PRO A 408 -1.99 -14.85 5.17
C PRO A 408 -1.28 -14.17 6.34
N TRP A 409 -0.19 -14.79 6.79
CA TRP A 409 0.64 -14.31 7.89
C TRP A 409 1.69 -13.27 7.51
N GLY A 410 2.06 -13.11 6.23
CA GLY A 410 3.17 -12.23 5.85
C GLY A 410 3.80 -12.49 4.47
N SER A 411 5.13 -12.35 4.38
CA SER A 411 5.86 -12.29 3.11
C SER A 411 6.33 -13.65 2.59
N ASP A 412 6.69 -14.57 3.48
CA ASP A 412 7.43 -15.78 3.12
C ASP A 412 6.90 -17.03 3.80
N PHE A 413 7.36 -18.19 3.32
CA PHE A 413 7.08 -19.49 3.93
C PHE A 413 8.38 -20.14 4.38
N GLU A 414 8.41 -20.55 5.64
CA GLU A 414 9.51 -21.30 6.22
C GLU A 414 8.98 -22.67 6.71
N PRO A 415 9.42 -23.80 6.12
CA PRO A 415 9.00 -25.15 6.50
C PRO A 415 9.05 -25.42 8.01
N GLU A 416 10.11 -24.94 8.68
CA GLU A 416 10.35 -25.19 10.10
C GLU A 416 9.47 -24.36 11.04
N ALA A 417 8.86 -23.28 10.54
CA ALA A 417 8.00 -22.40 11.32
C ALA A 417 6.61 -23.01 11.60
N ASN A 418 6.31 -24.17 11.01
CA ASN A 418 5.08 -24.96 11.18
C ASN A 418 3.83 -24.08 11.05
N LEU A 419 3.80 -23.24 10.01
CA LEU A 419 2.80 -22.18 9.84
C LEU A 419 1.45 -22.73 9.38
N ALA A 420 1.44 -23.75 8.52
CA ALA A 420 0.25 -24.33 7.95
C ALA A 420 0.45 -25.79 7.49
N LEU A 421 -0.64 -26.50 7.15
CA LEU A 421 -0.58 -27.88 6.66
C LEU A 421 -0.37 -27.92 5.13
N THR A 422 0.80 -28.40 4.71
CA THR A 422 1.22 -28.52 3.30
C THR A 422 2.21 -29.68 3.15
N MET A 423 2.48 -30.14 1.92
CA MET A 423 3.54 -31.12 1.65
C MET A 423 4.90 -30.69 2.19
N ASP A 424 5.18 -29.39 2.16
CA ASP A 424 6.47 -28.82 2.58
C ASP A 424 6.57 -28.56 4.09
N ASN A 425 5.63 -29.09 4.89
CA ASN A 425 5.67 -29.05 6.36
C ASN A 425 5.65 -30.49 6.93
N PRO A 426 6.81 -31.14 7.06
CA PRO A 426 6.88 -32.55 7.50
C PRO A 426 6.35 -32.74 8.93
N LYS A 427 6.55 -31.77 9.83
CA LYS A 427 6.03 -31.84 11.21
C LYS A 427 4.51 -31.80 11.25
N GLY A 428 3.91 -30.95 10.41
CA GLY A 428 2.46 -30.91 10.23
C GLY A 428 1.91 -32.22 9.69
N LYS A 429 2.57 -32.78 8.66
CA LYS A 429 2.17 -34.04 8.00
C LYS A 429 2.34 -35.28 8.88
N GLU A 430 3.34 -35.31 9.76
CA GLU A 430 3.50 -36.39 10.74
C GLU A 430 2.29 -36.47 11.68
N ARG A 431 1.79 -35.32 12.13
CA ARG A 431 0.62 -35.25 13.02
C ARG A 431 -0.71 -35.40 12.27
N TYR A 432 -0.82 -34.82 11.08
CA TYR A 432 -2.02 -34.79 10.25
C TYR A 432 -1.68 -35.26 8.83
N PRO A 433 -1.73 -36.58 8.56
CA PRO A 433 -1.30 -37.12 7.28
C PRO A 433 -2.18 -36.69 6.10
N LEU A 434 -3.48 -36.45 6.33
CA LEU A 434 -4.45 -36.09 5.29
C LEU A 434 -4.92 -34.65 5.46
N TRP A 435 -5.70 -34.41 6.52
CA TRP A 435 -6.27 -33.10 6.86
C TRP A 435 -6.15 -32.88 8.36
N ALA A 436 -6.17 -31.63 8.79
CA ALA A 436 -6.30 -31.27 10.19
C ALA A 436 -7.70 -30.71 10.46
N PRO A 437 -8.25 -30.90 11.67
CA PRO A 437 -9.37 -30.08 12.12
C PRO A 437 -8.99 -28.60 11.96
N PRO A 438 -9.92 -27.72 11.55
CA PRO A 438 -9.62 -26.31 11.42
C PRO A 438 -9.11 -25.68 12.73
N GLY A 439 -8.24 -24.68 12.61
CA GLY A 439 -7.65 -23.95 13.73
C GLY A 439 -6.49 -24.66 14.43
N ARG A 440 -5.96 -25.76 13.88
CA ARG A 440 -4.80 -26.47 14.45
C ARG A 440 -3.46 -25.79 14.18
N PHE A 441 -3.40 -24.94 13.16
CA PHE A 441 -2.21 -24.17 12.81
C PHE A 441 -2.38 -22.73 13.29
N LEU A 442 -2.00 -22.47 14.54
CA LEU A 442 -2.24 -21.21 15.26
C LEU A 442 -1.54 -19.97 14.65
N ARG A 443 -0.74 -20.15 13.61
CA ARG A 443 -0.04 -19.08 12.91
C ARG A 443 -0.53 -18.88 11.46
N ASP A 444 -1.40 -19.75 10.96
CA ASP A 444 -2.16 -19.52 9.73
C ASP A 444 -3.40 -18.68 10.06
N ILE A 445 -3.14 -17.39 10.26
CA ILE A 445 -4.16 -16.39 10.62
C ILE A 445 -3.91 -15.14 9.77
N SER A 446 -4.92 -14.71 9.02
CA SER A 446 -4.88 -13.46 8.28
C SER A 446 -4.97 -12.24 9.21
N VAL A 447 -4.69 -11.05 8.69
CA VAL A 447 -4.85 -9.79 9.44
C VAL A 447 -6.29 -9.53 9.91
N TYR A 448 -7.27 -10.18 9.27
CA TYR A 448 -8.68 -10.11 9.66
C TYR A 448 -9.07 -11.17 10.71
N ASN A 449 -8.15 -12.06 11.10
CA ASN A 449 -8.42 -13.23 11.94
C ASN A 449 -9.19 -14.36 11.21
N VAL A 450 -8.97 -14.51 9.90
CA VAL A 450 -9.44 -15.67 9.12
C VAL A 450 -8.36 -16.74 9.16
N ASN A 451 -8.73 -17.97 9.50
CA ASN A 451 -7.81 -19.07 9.75
C ASN A 451 -7.72 -20.03 8.56
N ASP A 452 -6.61 -20.77 8.50
CA ASP A 452 -6.41 -21.90 7.58
C ASP A 452 -6.61 -21.50 6.10
N THR A 453 -6.18 -20.28 5.74
CA THR A 453 -6.27 -19.79 4.35
C THR A 453 -4.99 -20.06 3.55
N GLY A 454 -3.95 -20.57 4.20
CA GLY A 454 -2.69 -20.92 3.60
C GLY A 454 -2.33 -22.37 3.84
N GLY A 455 -3.22 -23.33 3.55
CA GLY A 455 -2.96 -24.77 3.64
C GLY A 455 -4.22 -25.56 3.97
N ASN A 456 -4.05 -26.76 4.55
CA ASN A 456 -5.10 -27.69 4.93
C ASN A 456 -5.93 -28.22 3.75
N VAL A 457 -6.93 -27.48 3.28
CA VAL A 457 -7.69 -27.77 2.06
C VAL A 457 -7.76 -26.54 1.16
N ARG A 458 -7.75 -26.77 -0.15
CA ARG A 458 -8.08 -25.73 -1.12
C ARG A 458 -9.57 -25.46 -1.10
N GLU A 459 -9.92 -24.24 -1.47
CA GLU A 459 -11.30 -23.78 -1.32
C GLU A 459 -11.88 -23.21 -2.60
N TYR A 460 -13.16 -23.51 -2.82
CA TYR A 460 -13.93 -22.92 -3.91
C TYR A 460 -14.11 -21.41 -3.73
N ALA A 461 -13.76 -20.67 -4.78
CA ALA A 461 -14.13 -19.28 -4.97
C ALA A 461 -14.62 -19.07 -6.41
N VAL A 462 -15.49 -18.07 -6.63
CA VAL A 462 -16.11 -17.82 -7.93
C VAL A 462 -15.59 -16.50 -8.51
N THR A 463 -15.09 -16.53 -9.74
CA THR A 463 -14.64 -15.31 -10.40
C THR A 463 -15.82 -14.50 -10.94
N ALA A 464 -15.59 -13.23 -11.30
CA ALA A 464 -16.65 -12.34 -11.80
C ALA A 464 -17.38 -12.87 -13.05
N ASP A 465 -16.72 -13.69 -13.87
CA ASP A 465 -17.28 -14.38 -15.04
C ASP A 465 -17.92 -15.74 -14.71
N GLY A 466 -18.11 -16.07 -13.42
CA GLY A 466 -18.80 -17.27 -12.96
C GLY A 466 -17.94 -18.54 -12.94
N VAL A 467 -16.63 -18.43 -13.17
CA VAL A 467 -15.72 -19.60 -13.19
C VAL A 467 -15.30 -19.95 -11.76
N VAL A 468 -15.46 -21.21 -11.39
CA VAL A 468 -14.97 -21.73 -10.11
C VAL A 468 -13.45 -21.87 -10.15
N GLN A 469 -12.78 -21.39 -9.11
CA GLN A 469 -11.34 -21.48 -8.88
C GLN A 469 -11.06 -22.07 -7.50
N LEU A 470 -9.87 -22.63 -7.34
CA LEU A 470 -9.38 -23.20 -6.09
C LEU A 470 -8.28 -22.31 -5.49
N ARG A 471 -8.40 -22.01 -4.19
CA ARG A 471 -7.56 -21.06 -3.46
C ARG A 471 -6.92 -21.69 -2.22
N GLY A 472 -5.85 -21.11 -1.70
CA GLY A 472 -5.30 -21.38 -0.35
C GLY A 472 -4.27 -22.49 -0.22
N GLY A 473 -4.09 -23.34 -1.24
CA GLY A 473 -3.24 -24.54 -1.11
C GLY A 473 -3.84 -25.56 -0.14
N SER A 474 -3.13 -26.65 0.12
CA SER A 474 -3.64 -27.78 0.90
C SER A 474 -2.51 -28.68 1.42
N ALA A 475 -2.88 -29.63 2.26
CA ALA A 475 -2.03 -30.71 2.73
C ALA A 475 -1.45 -31.61 1.61
N SER A 476 -2.03 -31.55 0.41
CA SER A 476 -1.67 -32.34 -0.78
C SER A 476 -0.95 -31.51 -1.85
N THR A 477 -0.61 -30.25 -1.57
CA THR A 477 0.07 -29.35 -2.52
C THR A 477 1.33 -28.76 -1.89
N PRO A 478 2.33 -28.36 -2.71
CA PRO A 478 3.50 -27.63 -2.22
C PRO A 478 3.13 -26.21 -1.78
N ALA A 479 4.01 -25.60 -0.99
CA ALA A 479 3.80 -24.29 -0.37
C ALA A 479 3.54 -23.15 -1.38
N SER A 480 3.98 -23.31 -2.63
CA SER A 480 3.74 -22.33 -3.69
C SER A 480 2.24 -22.11 -4.00
N PHE A 481 1.39 -23.09 -3.69
CA PHE A 481 -0.06 -23.00 -3.87
C PHE A 481 -0.75 -22.17 -2.76
N MET A 482 -0.07 -21.98 -1.62
CA MET A 482 -0.60 -21.25 -0.45
C MET A 482 -0.47 -19.73 -0.58
N ARG A 483 0.24 -19.24 -1.61
CA ARG A 483 0.31 -17.79 -1.86
C ARG A 483 -1.10 -17.27 -2.12
N CYS A 484 -1.53 -16.22 -1.43
CA CYS A 484 -2.93 -15.78 -1.43
C CYS A 484 -3.49 -15.46 -2.82
N SER A 485 -2.64 -15.03 -3.77
CA SER A 485 -3.07 -14.74 -5.15
C SER A 485 -3.03 -15.94 -6.09
N HIS A 486 -2.56 -17.11 -5.63
CA HIS A 486 -2.46 -18.31 -6.46
C HIS A 486 -3.85 -18.85 -6.83
N LEU A 487 -4.02 -19.26 -8.09
CA LEU A 487 -5.26 -19.80 -8.64
C LEU A 487 -4.97 -21.16 -9.25
N SER A 488 -5.74 -22.17 -8.85
CA SER A 488 -5.68 -23.51 -9.43
C SER A 488 -7.06 -24.00 -9.84
N GLY A 489 -7.12 -24.98 -10.75
CA GLY A 489 -8.38 -25.51 -11.29
C GLY A 489 -8.54 -27.03 -11.19
N THR A 490 -7.48 -27.75 -10.81
CA THR A 490 -7.50 -29.22 -10.76
C THR A 490 -7.37 -29.68 -9.30
N PRO A 491 -8.35 -30.44 -8.76
CA PRO A 491 -8.24 -31.11 -7.47
C PRO A 491 -7.03 -32.04 -7.41
N ALA A 492 -6.45 -32.22 -6.21
CA ALA A 492 -5.33 -33.10 -5.96
C ALA A 492 -5.81 -34.37 -5.23
N ILE A 493 -4.89 -35.32 -5.07
CA ILE A 493 -5.09 -36.55 -4.31
C ILE A 493 -4.02 -36.59 -3.20
N PRO A 494 -4.35 -36.94 -1.95
CA PRO A 494 -5.69 -37.15 -1.38
C PRO A 494 -6.63 -35.97 -1.65
N SER A 495 -7.94 -36.23 -1.75
CA SER A 495 -8.96 -35.20 -2.02
C SER A 495 -8.75 -34.00 -1.10
N ASP A 496 -8.57 -32.82 -1.69
CA ASP A 496 -8.07 -31.66 -0.95
C ASP A 496 -8.90 -30.40 -1.18
N VAL A 497 -10.10 -30.55 -1.75
CA VAL A 497 -10.96 -29.41 -2.06
C VAL A 497 -12.18 -29.41 -1.16
N GLY A 498 -12.29 -28.37 -0.34
CA GLY A 498 -13.44 -28.02 0.47
C GLY A 498 -13.92 -26.61 0.15
N PHE A 499 -14.47 -25.91 1.14
CA PHE A 499 -14.91 -24.53 0.99
C PHE A 499 -15.09 -23.81 2.32
N ARG A 500 -15.15 -22.50 2.24
CA ARG A 500 -15.79 -21.62 3.22
C ARG A 500 -16.82 -20.75 2.50
N TYR A 501 -17.72 -20.13 3.26
CA TYR A 501 -18.76 -19.26 2.71
C TYR A 501 -18.64 -17.84 3.23
N VAL A 502 -19.25 -16.91 2.49
CA VAL A 502 -19.44 -15.52 2.91
C VAL A 502 -20.91 -15.26 3.19
N GLN A 503 -21.16 -14.29 4.07
CA GLN A 503 -22.45 -13.70 4.32
C GLN A 503 -22.37 -12.20 4.02
N GLU A 504 -23.34 -11.67 3.29
CA GLU A 504 -23.39 -10.25 2.96
C GLU A 504 -23.75 -9.41 4.20
N LEU A 505 -23.32 -8.15 4.22
CA LEU A 505 -23.80 -7.21 5.23
C LEU A 505 -25.27 -6.92 4.96
N ALA A 506 -26.12 -6.92 5.99
CA ALA A 506 -27.48 -6.42 5.86
C ALA A 506 -27.46 -4.95 5.44
N GLU A 507 -28.28 -4.59 4.45
CA GLU A 507 -28.44 -3.21 3.95
C GLU A 507 -28.99 -2.24 4.99
#